data_AF-A0A8T6ND59-F1
#
_entry.id   AF-A0A8T6ND59-F1
#
_cell.length_a   1.000
_cell.length_b   1.000
_cell.length_c   1.000
_cell.angle_alpha   90.00
_cell.angle_beta   90.00
_cell.angle_gamma   90.00
#
_symmetry.space_group_name_H-M   'P 1'
#
loop_
_entity.id
_entity.type
_entity.pdbx_description
1 polymer ?
#
loop_
_entity_poly.entity_id
_entity_poly.type
_entity_poly.pdbx_seq_one_letter_code
_entity_poly.pdbx_strand_id
1 'polypeptide(L)'
;MLDLIRAHDGPRLLLLSPMGGQGFLIGRGNLQLSPAVLRAIGIENILGIATPAKLLGLSELRIDTGDESLDSEIRGKRFIKLLQGYRTTRVIRIAQD
;
A
#
# COMPACT_ATOMS: atom_id res chain seq x y z
N MET A 1 18.37 -0.45 -0.31
CA MET A 1 17.13 -0.60 0.49
C MET A 1 16.79 -2.06 0.76
N LEU A 2 16.66 -2.91 -0.27
CA LEU A 2 16.33 -4.32 -0.10
C LEU A 2 17.27 -5.05 0.87
N ASP A 3 18.58 -4.84 0.75
CA ASP A 3 19.56 -5.50 1.63
C ASP A 3 19.42 -5.09 3.09
N LEU A 4 19.09 -3.82 3.36
CA LEU A 4 18.82 -3.34 4.73
C LEU A 4 17.57 -4.00 5.32
N ILE A 5 16.53 -4.19 4.51
CA ILE A 5 15.30 -4.87 4.95
C ILE A 5 15.57 -6.36 5.20
N ARG A 6 16.36 -7.01 4.34
CA ARG A 6 16.72 -8.43 4.49
C ARG A 6 17.62 -8.69 5.69
N ALA A 7 18.52 -7.76 6.00
CA ALA A 7 19.39 -7.84 7.17
C ALA A 7 18.68 -7.49 8.50
N HIS A 8 17.42 -7.05 8.46
CA HIS A 8 16.66 -6.70 9.65
C HIS A 8 15.82 -7.88 10.16
N ASP A 9 16.09 -8.33 11.38
CA ASP A 9 15.40 -9.49 12.00
C ASP A 9 14.10 -9.14 12.72
N GLY A 10 13.80 -7.85 12.89
CA GLY A 10 12.62 -7.37 13.60
C GLY A 10 11.34 -7.32 12.74
N PRO A 11 10.19 -7.00 13.36
CA PRO A 11 8.94 -6.80 12.65
C PRO A 11 9.03 -5.60 11.70
N ARG A 12 8.44 -5.76 10.52
CA ARG A 12 8.46 -4.76 9.45
C ARG A 12 7.05 -4.24 9.26
N LEU A 13 6.89 -2.93 9.09
CA LEU A 13 5.61 -2.32 8.76
C LEU A 13 5.85 -1.22 7.72
N LEU A 14 5.18 -1.33 6.58
CA LEU A 14 5.20 -0.32 5.54
C LEU A 14 3.98 0.59 5.66
N LEU A 15 4.24 1.86 5.95
CA LEU A 15 3.23 2.92 6.00
C LEU A 15 3.18 3.63 4.65
N LEU A 16 2.03 3.58 3.97
CA LEU A 16 1.82 4.24 2.67
C LEU A 16 0.66 5.23 2.72
N SER A 17 0.87 6.42 2.18
CA SER A 17 -0.24 7.35 1.92
C SER A 17 -0.71 7.22 0.48
N PRO A 18 -2.03 7.14 0.23
CA PRO A 18 -2.55 7.27 -1.13
C PRO A 18 -2.10 8.58 -1.78
N MET A 19 -1.81 8.52 -3.08
CA MET A 19 -1.57 9.69 -3.93
C MET A 19 -2.91 10.38 -4.23
N GLY A 20 -2.95 11.71 -4.06
CA GLY A 20 -4.17 12.50 -4.23
C GLY A 20 -4.72 12.45 -5.67
N GLY A 21 -6.05 12.54 -5.81
CA GLY A 21 -6.76 12.62 -7.10
C GLY A 21 -6.94 11.29 -7.84
N GLN A 22 -5.97 10.38 -7.79
CA GLN A 22 -5.99 9.12 -8.58
C GLN A 22 -6.20 7.85 -7.73
N GLY A 23 -6.00 7.93 -6.42
CA GLY A 23 -6.26 6.83 -5.50
C GLY A 23 -5.23 5.70 -5.51
N PHE A 24 -4.09 5.87 -6.17
CA PHE A 24 -3.00 4.90 -6.11
C PHE A 24 -2.36 4.88 -4.72
N LEU A 25 -2.28 3.70 -4.11
CA LEU A 25 -1.46 3.47 -2.90
C LEU A 25 -0.02 3.08 -3.29
N ILE A 26 0.12 2.34 -4.38
CA ILE A 26 1.37 2.03 -5.06
C ILE A 26 1.10 2.23 -6.54
N GLY A 27 1.96 2.96 -7.26
CA GLY A 27 1.70 3.32 -8.67
C GLY A 27 2.93 3.18 -9.56
N ARG A 28 2.69 3.20 -10.87
CA ARG A 28 3.71 3.08 -11.92
C ARG A 28 4.55 4.35 -12.09
N GLY A 29 5.82 4.17 -12.45
CA GLY A 29 6.73 5.26 -12.84
C GLY A 29 8.00 5.26 -12.01
N ASN A 30 8.25 6.34 -11.26
CA ASN A 30 9.35 6.41 -10.31
C ASN A 30 9.05 5.57 -9.06
N LEU A 31 9.07 4.25 -9.24
CA LEU A 31 8.82 3.25 -8.20
C LEU A 31 9.88 3.40 -7.09
N GLN A 32 9.52 4.13 -6.03
CA GLN A 32 10.37 4.24 -4.84
C GLN A 32 10.55 2.88 -4.13
N LEU A 33 9.60 1.96 -4.32
CA LEU A 33 9.59 0.62 -3.77
C LEU A 33 9.49 -0.38 -4.91
N SER A 34 10.52 -1.20 -5.09
CA SER A 34 10.48 -2.29 -6.06
C SER A 34 9.62 -3.46 -5.55
N PRO A 35 9.13 -4.33 -6.45
CA PRO A 35 8.42 -5.56 -6.06
C PRO A 35 9.22 -6.40 -5.05
N ALA A 36 10.54 -6.49 -5.20
CA ALA A 36 11.40 -7.22 -4.27
C ALA A 36 11.40 -6.62 -2.85
N VAL A 37 11.31 -5.29 -2.73
CA VAL A 37 11.18 -4.61 -1.43
C VAL A 37 9.82 -4.90 -0.80
N LEU A 38 8.74 -4.80 -1.57
CA LEU A 38 7.39 -5.09 -1.10
C LEU A 38 7.26 -6.54 -0.60
N ARG A 39 7.82 -7.51 -1.34
CA ARG A 39 7.86 -8.91 -0.94
C ARG A 39 8.71 -9.15 0.30
N ALA A 40 9.85 -8.48 0.43
CA ALA A 40 10.70 -8.62 1.62
C ALA A 40 10.04 -8.06 2.89
N ILE A 41 9.15 -7.07 2.75
CA ILE A 41 8.34 -6.56 3.87
C ILE A 41 7.17 -7.50 4.18
N GLY A 42 6.58 -8.13 3.16
CA GLY A 42 5.37 -8.95 3.27
C GLY A 42 4.13 -8.09 3.05
N ILE A 43 3.23 -8.53 2.19
CA ILE A 43 2.07 -7.72 1.78
C ILE A 43 1.08 -7.51 2.93
N GLU A 44 1.07 -8.40 3.93
CA GLU A 44 0.30 -8.32 5.19
C GLU A 44 0.76 -7.21 6.11
N ASN A 45 1.98 -6.72 5.90
CA ASN A 45 2.59 -5.66 6.67
C ASN A 45 2.48 -4.30 5.99
N ILE A 46 1.48 -4.13 5.12
CA ILE A 46 1.18 -2.85 4.47
C ILE A 46 -0.01 -2.21 5.19
N LEU A 47 0.20 -1.03 5.76
CA LEU A 47 -0.84 -0.22 6.39
C LEU A 47 -0.92 1.13 5.68
N GLY A 48 -2.10 1.47 5.19
CA GLY A 48 -2.30 2.79 4.61
C GLY A 48 -2.42 3.86 5.70
N ILE A 49 -2.02 5.10 5.42
CA ILE A 49 -2.16 6.25 6.31
C ILE A 49 -2.60 7.47 5.52
N ALA A 50 -3.63 8.17 5.98
CA ALA A 50 -4.12 9.36 5.30
C ALA A 50 -4.80 10.33 6.28
N THR A 51 -4.87 11.60 5.90
CA THR A 51 -5.75 12.54 6.58
C THR A 51 -7.20 12.31 6.12
N PRO A 52 -8.21 12.69 6.92
CA PRO A 52 -9.61 12.67 6.47
C PRO A 52 -9.80 13.35 5.11
N ALA A 53 -9.14 14.50 4.90
CA ALA A 53 -9.20 15.27 3.65
C ALA A 53 -8.70 14.48 2.43
N LYS A 54 -7.62 13.69 2.56
CA LYS A 54 -7.12 12.82 1.47
C LYS A 54 -8.06 11.67 1.12
N LEU A 55 -8.96 11.31 2.03
CA LEU A 55 -9.92 10.22 1.85
C LEU A 55 -11.31 10.69 1.42
N LEU A 56 -11.52 12.01 1.32
CA LEU A 56 -12.74 12.58 0.75
C LEU A 56 -12.81 12.20 -0.74
N GLY A 57 -13.92 11.59 -1.16
CA GLY A 57 -14.11 11.14 -2.54
C GLY A 57 -13.31 9.89 -2.94
N LEU A 58 -12.47 9.34 -2.07
CA LEU A 58 -11.75 8.10 -2.34
C LEU A 58 -12.64 6.88 -2.02
N SER A 59 -13.13 6.21 -3.07
CA SER A 59 -13.95 4.99 -2.98
C SER A 59 -13.11 3.71 -2.98
N GLU A 60 -11.98 3.74 -3.69
CA GLU A 60 -11.11 2.58 -3.91
C GLU A 60 -9.64 2.98 -4.00
N LEU A 61 -8.76 2.02 -3.75
CA LEU A 61 -7.32 2.15 -3.91
C LEU A 61 -6.84 1.40 -5.14
N ARG A 62 -5.97 2.04 -5.90
CA ARG A 62 -5.29 1.41 -7.04
C ARG A 62 -3.90 0.95 -6.63
N ILE A 63 -3.49 -0.18 -7.20
CA ILE A 63 -2.20 -0.81 -6.99
C ILE A 63 -1.62 -1.10 -8.35
N ASP A 64 -0.39 -0.63 -8.57
CA ASP A 64 0.45 -0.98 -9.70
C ASP A 64 1.89 -1.01 -9.20
N THR A 65 2.44 -2.21 -9.03
CA THR A 65 3.81 -2.43 -8.56
C THR A 65 4.79 -2.64 -9.72
N GLY A 66 4.30 -2.75 -10.96
CA GLY A 66 5.06 -3.22 -12.11
C GLY A 66 5.32 -4.73 -12.15
N ASP A 67 4.76 -5.52 -11.20
CA ASP A 67 4.78 -6.99 -11.17
C ASP A 67 3.32 -7.49 -11.09
N GLU A 68 2.81 -8.08 -12.17
CA GLU A 68 1.41 -8.54 -12.27
C GLU A 68 1.05 -9.60 -11.22
N SER A 69 2.00 -10.45 -10.83
CA SER A 69 1.77 -11.47 -9.82
C SER A 69 1.63 -10.85 -8.44
N LEU A 70 2.46 -9.84 -8.11
CA LEU A 70 2.37 -9.09 -6.87
C LEU A 70 1.08 -8.28 -6.81
N ASP A 71 0.73 -7.62 -7.92
CA ASP A 71 -0.51 -6.85 -8.03
C ASP A 71 -1.73 -7.75 -7.79
N SER A 72 -1.76 -8.94 -8.39
CA SER A 72 -2.82 -9.93 -8.19
C SER A 72 -2.90 -10.40 -6.73
N GLU A 73 -1.75 -10.63 -6.09
CA GLU A 73 -1.66 -11.02 -4.69
C GLU A 73 -2.24 -9.93 -3.76
N ILE A 74 -1.87 -8.67 -4.01
CA ILE A 74 -2.37 -7.51 -3.25
C ILE A 74 -3.87 -7.31 -3.52
N ARG A 75 -4.31 -7.30 -4.78
CA ARG A 75 -5.74 -7.17 -5.16
C ARG A 75 -6.59 -8.29 -4.57
N GLY A 76 -6.02 -9.50 -4.44
CA GLY A 76 -6.64 -10.65 -3.78
C GLY A 76 -7.06 -10.40 -2.33
N LYS A 77 -6.43 -9.44 -1.64
CA LYS A 77 -6.85 -9.00 -0.29
C LYS A 77 -8.17 -8.28 -0.27
N ARG A 78 -8.66 -7.79 -1.41
CA ARG A 78 -9.90 -7.02 -1.62
C ARG A 78 -9.97 -5.67 -0.90
N PHE A 79 -9.34 -5.53 0.26
CA PHE A 79 -9.41 -4.36 1.12
C PHE A 79 -8.06 -4.06 1.79
N ILE A 80 -7.80 -2.78 2.05
CA ILE A 80 -6.67 -2.32 2.86
C ILE A 80 -7.19 -1.47 4.02
N LYS A 81 -6.58 -1.65 5.18
CA LYS A 81 -6.82 -0.82 6.36
C LYS A 81 -6.02 0.47 6.26
N LEU A 82 -6.68 1.60 6.49
CA LEU A 82 -6.07 2.92 6.54
C LEU A 82 -6.22 3.51 7.93
N LEU A 83 -5.10 3.96 8.51
CA LEU A 83 -5.12 4.85 9.65
C LEU A 83 -5.52 6.25 9.17
N GLN A 84 -6.64 6.76 9.68
CA GLN A 84 -7.18 8.06 9.35
C GLN A 84 -7.18 8.95 10.60
N GLY A 85 -6.16 9.79 10.77
CA GLY A 85 -6.05 10.63 11.98
C GLY A 85 -5.78 9.82 13.26
N TYR A 86 -6.21 10.33 14.41
CA TYR A 86 -5.90 9.71 15.69
C TYR A 86 -6.85 8.55 16.00
N ARG A 87 -6.27 7.34 16.12
CA ARG A 87 -6.97 6.10 16.52
C ARG A 87 -8.22 5.73 15.70
N THR A 88 -8.42 6.36 14.55
CA THR A 88 -9.53 6.06 13.65
C THR A 88 -9.00 5.31 12.44
N THR A 89 -9.68 4.23 12.05
CA THR A 89 -9.28 3.43 10.89
C THR A 89 -10.43 3.27 9.93
N ARG A 90 -10.14 3.32 8.63
CA ARG A 90 -11.09 3.09 7.55
C ARG A 90 -10.63 1.90 6.72
N VAL A 91 -11.56 1.04 6.32
CA VAL A 91 -11.29 -0.06 5.39
C VAL A 91 -11.71 0.42 4.00
N ILE A 92 -10.79 0.38 3.04
CA ILE A 92 -11.04 0.83 1.66
C ILE A 92 -10.82 -0.35 0.71
N ARG A 93 -11.68 -0.46 -0.31
CA ARG A 93 -11.60 -1.50 -1.34
C ARG A 93 -10.37 -1.28 -2.22
N ILE A 94 -9.76 -2.36 -2.69
CA ILE A 94 -8.75 -2.33 -3.74
C ILE A 94 -9.46 -2.51 -5.09
N ALA A 95 -9.19 -1.64 -6.05
CA ALA A 95 -9.66 -1.75 -7.43
C ALA A 95 -9.25 -3.12 -8.03
N GLN A 96 -10.09 -3.69 -8.90
CA GLN A 96 -9.90 -5.05 -9.44
C GLN A 96 -9.56 -5.07 -10.94
N ASP A 97 -9.64 -3.90 -11.54
CA ASP A 97 -9.46 -3.53 -12.94
C ASP A 97 -8.03 -3.06 -13.24
#